data_AF-A0A075MSL8-F1
#
_entry.id   AF-A0A075MSL8-F1
#
_cell.length_a   1.000
_cell.length_b   1.000
_cell.length_c   1.000
_cell.angle_alpha   90.00
_cell.angle_beta   90.00
_cell.angle_gamma   90.00
#
_symmetry.space_group_name_H-M   'P 1'
#
loop_
_entity.id
_entity.type
_entity.pdbx_description
1 polymer ?
#
loop_
_entity_poly.entity_id
_entity_poly.type
_entity_poly.pdbx_seq_one_letter_code
_entity_poly.pdbx_strand_id
1 'polypeptide(L)' 'MAATDLKRAPSEKKEVVKNLYVSGIPEEFIAMQLDIEIPVVIAILKEQGIYRHANEP' A
#
# COMPACT_ATOMS: atom_id res chain seq x y z
N MET A 1 27.82 0.10 4.50
CA MET A 1 26.45 -0.35 4.85
C MET A 1 25.47 0.61 4.22
N ALA A 2 24.65 0.15 3.27
CA ALA A 2 23.41 0.81 2.83
C ALA A 2 22.64 -0.22 1.99
N ALA A 3 22.01 -1.17 2.69
CA ALA A 3 21.37 -2.34 2.12
C ALA A 3 19.86 -2.10 2.08
N THR A 4 19.29 -2.00 0.87
CA THR A 4 18.02 -2.67 0.55
C THR A 4 16.86 -2.59 1.58
N ASP A 5 16.55 -1.43 2.15
CA ASP A 5 15.44 -1.33 3.12
C ASP A 5 14.04 -1.27 2.48
N LEU A 6 13.94 -1.14 1.14
CA LEU A 6 12.65 -1.17 0.44
C LEU A 6 12.16 -2.58 0.07
N LYS A 7 13.02 -3.61 0.12
CA LYS A 7 12.62 -5.00 -0.22
C LYS A 7 11.93 -5.75 0.92
N ARG A 8 11.85 -5.15 2.10
CA ARG A 8 11.28 -5.77 3.30
C ARG A 8 10.34 -4.80 3.99
N ALA A 9 9.36 -4.24 3.27
CA ALA A 9 8.12 -3.90 3.95
C ALA A 9 7.70 -5.18 4.70
N PRO A 10 7.69 -5.19 6.05
CA PRO A 10 7.36 -6.39 6.80
C PRO A 10 6.01 -6.86 6.27
N SER A 11 5.83 -8.16 6.03
CA SER A 11 4.60 -8.73 5.47
C SER A 11 3.35 -8.17 6.14
N GLU A 12 3.47 -7.87 7.44
CA GLU A 12 2.51 -7.16 8.27
C GLU A 12 2.02 -5.82 7.68
N LYS A 13 2.90 -4.95 7.18
CA LYS A 13 2.50 -3.68 6.53
C LYS A 13 1.71 -3.93 5.24
N LYS A 14 2.03 -4.97 4.48
CA LYS A 14 1.30 -5.31 3.24
C LYS A 14 -0.12 -5.77 3.55
N GLU A 15 -0.29 -6.60 4.58
CA GLU A 15 -1.61 -7.01 5.07
C GLU A 15 -2.41 -5.83 5.60
N VAL A 16 -1.79 -4.93 6.35
CA VAL A 16 -2.48 -3.73 6.86
C VAL A 16 -2.94 -2.83 5.73
N VAL A 17 -2.08 -2.53 4.74
CA VAL A 17 -2.45 -1.76 3.54
C VAL A 17 -3.64 -2.40 2.82
N LYS A 18 -3.58 -3.72 2.60
CA LYS A 18 -4.67 -4.47 2.00
C LYS A 18 -5.96 -4.29 2.80
N ASN A 19 -5.94 -4.59 4.09
CA ASN A 19 -7.13 -4.57 4.94
C ASN A 19 -7.79 -3.18 4.99
N LEU A 20 -6.97 -2.12 5.10
CA LEU A 20 -7.48 -0.74 5.08
C LEU A 20 -8.12 -0.41 3.73
N TYR A 21 -7.48 -0.78 2.62
CA TYR A 21 -7.99 -0.53 1.28
C TYR A 21 -9.29 -1.29 0.99
N VAL A 22 -9.38 -2.59 1.37
CA VAL A 22 -10.62 -3.37 1.20
C VAL A 22 -11.75 -2.83 2.09
N SER A 23 -11.41 -2.15 3.19
CA SER A 23 -12.37 -1.46 4.06
C SER A 23 -12.86 -0.12 3.48
N GLY A 24 -12.43 0.26 2.27
CA GLY A 24 -12.84 1.48 1.58
C GLY A 24 -12.06 2.74 2.00
N ILE A 25 -10.92 2.57 2.68
CA ILE A 25 -10.06 3.70 3.07
C ILE A 25 -9.22 4.11 1.85
N PRO A 26 -9.25 5.39 1.44
CA PRO A 26 -8.46 5.86 0.31
C PRO A 26 -6.95 5.76 0.58
N GLU A 27 -6.16 5.55 -0.49
CA GLU A 27 -4.72 5.38 -0.43
C GLU A 27 -3.98 6.55 0.26
N GLU A 28 -4.50 7.78 0.16
CA GLU A 28 -3.95 8.98 0.81
C GLU A 28 -4.01 8.85 2.34
N PHE A 29 -5.11 8.33 2.87
CA PHE A 29 -5.28 8.11 4.32
C PHE A 29 -4.43 6.93 4.80
N ILE A 30 -4.31 5.88 4.00
CA ILE A 30 -3.45 4.72 4.31
C ILE A 30 -1.99 5.16 4.38
N ALA A 31 -1.53 5.94 3.39
CA ALA A 31 -0.19 6.51 3.33
C ALA A 31 0.13 7.33 4.58
N MET A 32 -0.79 8.21 4.97
CA MET A 32 -0.66 9.04 6.17
C MET A 32 -0.63 8.22 7.47
N GLN A 33 -1.52 7.22 7.61
CA GLN A 33 -1.58 6.40 8.83
C GLN A 33 -0.35 5.50 9.02
N LEU A 34 0.24 5.04 7.92
CA LEU A 34 1.37 4.11 7.94
C LEU A 34 2.72 4.79 7.79
N ASP A 35 2.74 6.13 7.68
CA ASP A 35 3.93 6.95 7.44
C ASP A 35 4.74 6.42 6.25
N ILE A 36 4.06 6.19 5.13
CA ILE A 36 4.66 5.75 3.86
C ILE A 36 4.12 6.59 2.70
N GLU A 37 4.88 6.67 1.63
CA GLU A 37 4.48 7.45 0.46
C GLU A 37 3.32 6.76 -0.28
N ILE A 38 2.40 7.56 -0.85
CA ILE A 38 1.27 7.07 -1.66
C ILE A 38 1.73 6.12 -2.80
N PRO A 39 2.81 6.41 -3.56
CA PRO A 39 3.32 5.48 -4.57
C PRO A 39 3.68 4.09 -4.01
N VAL A 40 4.13 4.01 -2.76
CA VAL A 40 4.43 2.73 -2.09
C VAL A 40 3.15 1.97 -1.77
N VAL A 41 2.11 2.66 -1.28
CA VAL A 41 0.78 2.08 -1.06
C VAL A 41 0.24 1.51 -2.37
N ILE A 42 0.27 2.28 -3.45
CA ILE A 42 -0.18 1.84 -4.79
C ILE A 42 0.61 0.62 -5.27
N ALA A 43 1.94 0.63 -5.11
CA ALA A 43 2.78 -0.51 -5.49
C ALA A 43 2.38 -1.79 -4.72
N ILE A 44 2.12 -1.69 -3.42
CA ILE A 44 1.64 -2.81 -2.59
C ILE A 44 0.27 -3.30 -3.09
N LEU A 45 -0.67 -2.39 -3.33
CA LEU A 45 -2.02 -2.76 -3.79
C LEU A 45 -2.01 -3.42 -5.18
N LYS A 46 -1.12 -2.95 -6.07
CA LYS A 46 -0.90 -3.56 -7.40
C LYS A 46 -0.25 -4.94 -7.29
N GLU A 47 0.76 -5.11 -6.43
CA GLU A 47 1.39 -6.41 -6.16
C GLU A 47 0.37 -7.44 -5.63
N GLN A 48 -0.62 -6.96 -4.85
CA GLN A 48 -1.72 -7.77 -4.32
C GLN A 48 -2.88 -7.97 -5.30
N GLY A 49 -2.86 -7.33 -6.47
CA GLY A 49 -3.91 -7.44 -7.49
C GLY A 49 -5.26 -6.83 -7.09
N ILE A 50 -5.29 -5.93 -6.10
CA ILE A 50 -6.53 -5.34 -5.56
C ILE A 50 -6.68 -3.85 -5.87
N TYR A 51 -5.63 -3.20 -6.38
CA TYR A 51 -5.71 -1.78 -6.73
C TYR A 51 -6.74 -1.57 -7.85
N ARG A 52 -7.90 -1.01 -7.49
CA ARG A 52 -8.93 -0.58 -8.44
C ARG A 52 -8.87 0.93 -8.49
N HIS A 53 -8.26 1.47 -9.55
CA HIS A 53 -8.48 2.88 -9.84
C HIS A 53 -9.98 3.06 -10.04
N ALA A 54 -10.58 4.06 -9.40
CA ALA A 54 -11.99 4.43 -9.58
C ALA A 54 -12.35 4.87 -11.03
N ASN A 55 -11.53 4.53 -12.02
CA ASN A 55 -11.66 4.83 -13.45
C ASN A 55 -11.46 3.55 -14.30
N GLU A 56 -12.03 2.42 -13.91
CA GLU A 56 -12.42 1.41 -14.91
C GLU A 56 -13.81 1.81 -15.44
N PRO A 57 -13.94 2.19 -16.73
CA PRO A 57 -15.25 2.41 -17.36
C PRO A 57 -16.06 1.12 -17.48
#